data_AF-U5D2V8-F1
#
_entry.id   AF-U5D2V8-F1
#
_cell.length_a   1.000
_cell.length_b   1.000
_cell.length_c   1.000
_cell.angle_alpha   90.00
_cell.angle_beta   90.00
_cell.angle_gamma   90.00
#
_symmetry.space_group_name_H-M   'P 1'
#
loop_
_entity.id
_entity.type
_entity.pdbx_description
1 polymer ?
#
loop_
_entity_poly.entity_id
_entity_poly.type
_entity_poly.pdbx_seq_one_letter_code
_entity_poly.pdbx_strand_id
1 'polypeptide(L)'
;MPNVCLKDMTAFIRTTDPDDFLLNYTKTKSQMTLRTSALILNTFDDLEKDVIEVMRSRIPCPLYTIGPLLTFSEHESKEEDKSIPTTLLKEETECLTWLDKQQPKSKFW
;
A
#
# COMPACT_ATOMS: atom_id res chain seq x y z
N MET A 1 7.21 14.53 5.50
CA MET A 1 8.20 13.49 5.88
C MET A 1 9.59 14.10 6.10
N PRO A 2 9.84 14.78 7.23
CA PRO A 2 11.21 15.14 7.60
C PRO A 2 12.00 13.85 7.92
N ASN A 3 13.26 13.78 7.50
CA ASN A 3 14.23 12.70 7.79
C ASN A 3 14.27 11.47 6.86
N VAL A 4 13.62 11.49 5.70
CA VAL A 4 13.88 10.45 4.68
C VAL A 4 15.30 10.62 4.13
N CYS A 5 16.08 9.55 4.14
CA CYS A 5 17.44 9.54 3.58
C CYS A 5 17.60 8.41 2.56
N LEU A 6 18.72 8.40 1.83
CA LEU A 6 18.90 7.50 0.69
C LEU A 6 18.71 6.01 1.06
N LYS A 7 19.13 5.60 2.27
CA LYS A 7 18.97 4.21 2.74
C LYS A 7 17.52 3.76 2.91
N ASP A 8 16.59 4.71 3.07
CA ASP A 8 15.15 4.43 3.22
C ASP A 8 14.48 4.23 1.85
N MET A 9 15.16 4.60 0.76
CA MET A 9 14.68 4.36 -0.60
C MET A 9 14.83 2.88 -0.96
N THR A 10 13.88 2.40 -1.77
CA THR A 10 13.89 1.05 -2.33
C THR A 10 15.22 0.75 -3.03
N ALA A 11 15.69 -0.50 -2.95
CA ALA A 11 17.01 -0.89 -3.43
C ALA A 11 17.26 -0.52 -4.90
N PHE A 12 16.23 -0.57 -5.75
CA PHE A 12 16.32 -0.23 -7.17
C PHE A 12 16.57 1.25 -7.46
N ILE A 13 16.29 2.16 -6.53
CA ILE A 13 16.65 3.58 -6.67
C ILE A 13 18.15 3.80 -6.38
N ARG A 14 18.78 2.88 -5.64
CA ARG A 14 20.18 2.99 -5.19
C ARG A 14 21.19 2.31 -6.12
N THR A 15 20.74 1.82 -7.27
CA THR A 15 21.62 1.23 -8.28
C THR A 15 22.56 2.27 -8.90
N THR A 16 23.75 1.82 -9.32
CA THR A 16 24.71 2.65 -10.10
C THR A 16 24.71 2.30 -11.58
N ASP A 17 23.97 1.27 -11.97
CA ASP A 17 23.78 0.87 -13.35
C ASP A 17 22.75 1.82 -14.01
N PRO A 18 23.16 2.64 -15.00
CA PRO A 18 22.24 3.52 -15.70
C PRO A 18 21.18 2.76 -16.51
N ASP A 19 21.43 1.50 -16.85
CA ASP A 19 20.53 0.65 -17.63
C ASP A 19 19.71 -0.31 -16.76
N ASP A 20 19.72 -0.11 -15.43
CA ASP A 20 18.94 -0.93 -14.49
C ASP A 20 17.46 -0.95 -14.86
N PHE A 21 16.94 -2.16 -15.07
CA PHE A 21 15.59 -2.38 -15.54
C PHE A 21 14.54 -1.79 -14.59
N LEU A 22 14.70 -2.01 -13.28
CA LEU A 22 13.67 -1.64 -12.30
C LEU A 22 13.66 -0.14 -12.04
N LEU A 23 14.83 0.52 -12.07
CA LEU A 23 14.93 1.98 -12.05
C LEU A 23 14.24 2.59 -13.27
N ASN A 24 14.57 2.13 -14.48
CA ASN A 24 14.02 2.65 -15.73
C ASN A 24 12.52 2.40 -15.86
N TYR A 25 12.06 1.20 -15.46
CA TYR A 25 10.65 0.87 -15.39
C TYR A 25 9.88 1.78 -14.43
N THR A 26 10.37 1.95 -13.20
CA THR A 26 9.70 2.77 -12.18
C THR A 26 9.65 4.24 -12.60
N LYS A 27 10.76 4.79 -13.11
CA LYS A 27 10.81 6.15 -13.67
C LYS A 27 9.74 6.37 -14.73
N THR A 28 9.62 5.43 -15.68
CA THR A 28 8.62 5.49 -16.75
C THR A 28 7.20 5.46 -16.17
N LYS A 29 6.92 4.53 -15.25
CA LYS A 29 5.59 4.40 -14.63
C LYS A 29 5.20 5.63 -13.81
N SER A 30 6.13 6.20 -13.03
CA SER A 30 5.89 7.44 -12.28
C SER A 30 5.55 8.61 -13.20
N GLN A 31 6.19 8.73 -14.36
CA GLN A 31 5.85 9.75 -15.35
C GLN A 31 4.49 9.51 -16.00
N MET A 32 4.13 8.24 -16.24
CA MET A 32 2.81 7.88 -16.78
C MET A 32 1.66 8.27 -15.84
N THR A 33 1.88 8.30 -14.52
CA THR A 33 0.89 8.76 -13.53
C THR A 33 0.35 10.16 -13.84
N LEU A 34 1.16 11.04 -14.45
CA LEU A 34 0.74 12.39 -14.85
C LEU A 34 -0.26 12.41 -16.02
N ARG A 35 -0.46 11.27 -16.68
CA ARG A 35 -1.36 11.10 -17.84
C ARG A 35 -2.52 10.13 -17.55
N THR A 36 -2.66 9.64 -16.32
CA THR A 36 -3.76 8.75 -15.96
C THR A 36 -5.05 9.53 -15.73
N SER A 37 -6.20 8.89 -15.91
CA SER A 37 -7.51 9.50 -15.63
C SER A 37 -7.80 9.61 -14.14
N ALA A 38 -7.15 8.79 -13.31
CA ALA A 38 -7.25 8.78 -11.86
C ALA A 38 -6.05 8.07 -11.23
N LEU A 39 -5.82 8.32 -9.94
CA LEU A 39 -4.89 7.58 -9.09
C LEU A 39 -5.66 7.03 -7.88
N ILE A 40 -5.56 5.73 -7.65
CA ILE A 40 -6.19 5.04 -6.52
C ILE A 40 -5.08 4.52 -5.62
N LEU A 41 -5.11 4.91 -4.35
CA LEU A 41 -4.15 4.51 -3.33
C LEU A 41 -4.86 3.75 -2.20
N ASN A 42 -4.31 2.60 -1.81
CA ASN A 42 -4.74 1.88 -0.61
C ASN A 42 -4.10 2.51 0.63
N THR A 43 -4.57 3.71 0.97
CA THR A 43 -4.22 4.51 2.14
C THR A 43 -5.45 5.34 2.53
N PHE A 44 -5.38 6.12 3.61
CA PHE A 44 -6.44 7.04 4.03
C PHE A 44 -5.85 8.40 4.44
N ASP A 45 -6.64 9.47 4.25
CA ASP A 45 -6.17 10.84 4.40
C ASP A 45 -5.56 11.12 5.78
N ASP A 46 -6.13 10.61 6.88
CA ASP A 46 -5.61 10.87 8.23
C ASP A 46 -4.23 10.24 8.49
N LEU A 47 -3.84 9.18 7.76
CA LEU A 47 -2.53 8.54 7.91
C LEU A 47 -1.41 9.35 7.24
N GLU A 48 -1.67 9.88 6.05
CA GLU A 48 -0.65 10.46 5.16
C GLU A 48 -0.99 11.87 4.67
N LYS A 49 -1.79 12.61 5.44
CA LYS A 49 -2.39 13.91 5.08
C LYS A 49 -1.47 14.84 4.29
N ASP A 50 -0.32 15.20 4.86
CA ASP A 50 0.62 16.15 4.24
C ASP A 50 1.12 15.66 2.87
N VAL A 51 1.37 14.34 2.74
CA VAL A 51 1.85 13.73 1.50
C VAL A 51 0.75 13.74 0.45
N ILE A 52 -0.48 13.36 0.85
CA ILE A 52 -1.64 13.33 -0.04
C ILE A 52 -1.99 14.73 -0.54
N GLU A 53 -1.98 15.75 0.33
CA GLU A 53 -2.20 17.15 -0.07
C GLU A 53 -1.18 17.62 -1.11
N VAL A 54 0.11 17.33 -0.89
CA VAL A 54 1.17 17.65 -1.87
C VAL A 54 0.97 16.87 -3.17
N MET A 55 0.61 15.59 -3.12
CA MET A 55 0.35 14.80 -4.33
C MET A 55 -0.84 15.35 -5.12
N ARG A 56 -1.96 15.67 -4.46
CA ARG A 56 -3.13 16.31 -5.08
C ARG A 56 -2.77 17.64 -5.75
N SER A 57 -1.79 18.39 -5.23
CA SER A 57 -1.33 19.65 -5.84
C SER A 57 -0.44 19.46 -7.07
N ARG A 58 0.22 18.30 -7.23
CA ARG A 58 1.22 18.04 -8.28
C ARG A 58 0.72 17.12 -9.39
N ILE A 59 -0.20 16.23 -9.08
CA ILE A 59 -0.73 15.25 -10.02
C ILE A 59 -2.02 15.81 -10.61
N PRO A 60 -2.14 15.93 -11.95
CA PRO A 60 -3.26 16.60 -12.59
C PRO A 60 -4.57 15.80 -12.62
N CYS A 61 -4.56 14.56 -12.10
CA CYS A 61 -5.72 13.68 -12.10
C CYS A 61 -6.32 13.53 -10.68
N PRO A 62 -7.61 13.14 -10.57
CA PRO A 62 -8.23 12.82 -9.29
C PRO A 62 -7.46 11.73 -8.53
N LEU A 63 -7.17 11.99 -7.26
CA LEU A 63 -6.51 11.06 -6.35
C LEU A 63 -7.50 10.58 -5.27
N TYR A 64 -7.72 9.27 -5.22
CA TYR A 64 -8.62 8.61 -4.29
C TYR A 64 -7.83 7.74 -3.30
N THR A 65 -8.05 7.97 -2.01
CA THR A 65 -7.54 7.15 -0.91
C THR A 65 -8.66 6.21 -0.46
N ILE A 66 -8.56 4.92 -0.79
CA ILE A 66 -9.61 3.93 -0.56
C ILE A 66 -9.23 2.89 0.49
N GLY A 67 -8.19 3.17 1.28
CA GLY A 67 -7.66 2.25 2.27
C GLY A 67 -8.26 2.44 3.68
N PRO A 68 -7.97 1.51 4.59
CA PRO A 68 -7.33 0.22 4.31
C PRO A 68 -8.34 -0.76 3.68
N LEU A 69 -8.00 -1.32 2.50
CA LEU A 69 -8.84 -2.27 1.77
C LEU A 69 -9.27 -3.48 2.62
N LEU A 70 -8.46 -3.86 3.62
CA LEU A 70 -8.75 -4.96 4.53
C LEU A 70 -10.03 -4.73 5.36
N THR A 71 -10.36 -3.49 5.71
CA THR A 71 -11.53 -3.16 6.54
C THR A 71 -12.85 -3.16 5.75
N PHE A 72 -12.80 -3.06 4.41
CA PHE A 72 -14.00 -3.08 3.57
C PHE A 72 -14.73 -4.43 3.62
N SER A 73 -14.01 -5.53 3.83
CA SER A 73 -14.59 -6.89 3.92
C SER A 73 -15.52 -7.06 5.14
N GLU A 74 -15.26 -6.34 6.24
CA GLU A 74 -15.99 -6.48 7.51
C GLU A 74 -17.31 -5.69 7.54
N HIS A 75 -17.44 -4.63 6.74
CA HIS A 75 -18.59 -3.70 6.80
C HIS A 75 -19.68 -3.94 5.75
N GLU A 76 -19.38 -4.59 4.62
CA GLU A 76 -20.33 -4.74 3.50
C GLU A 76 -21.04 -6.10 3.42
N SER A 77 -20.62 -7.11 4.20
CA SER A 77 -21.26 -8.44 4.20
C SER A 77 -22.49 -8.51 5.12
N LYS A 78 -23.53 -7.72 4.79
CA LYS A 78 -24.88 -7.90 5.37
C LYS A 78 -25.77 -8.84 4.56
N GLU A 79 -25.34 -9.21 3.36
CA GLU A 79 -26.00 -10.21 2.53
C GLU A 79 -25.03 -11.38 2.33
N GLU A 80 -25.57 -12.59 2.14
CA GLU A 80 -24.85 -13.87 1.98
C GLU A 80 -23.90 -13.92 0.75
N ASP A 81 -23.64 -12.77 0.13
CA ASP A 81 -22.82 -12.60 -1.05
C ASP A 81 -21.33 -12.50 -0.69
N LYS A 82 -20.66 -13.65 -0.88
CA LYS A 82 -19.26 -13.86 -1.26
C LYS A 82 -18.34 -12.66 -0.99
N SER A 83 -17.73 -12.65 0.20
CA SER A 83 -16.60 -11.78 0.52
C SER A 83 -15.54 -11.84 -0.58
N ILE A 84 -15.13 -10.69 -1.12
CA ILE A 84 -14.02 -10.58 -2.06
C ILE A 84 -12.74 -10.86 -1.26
N PRO A 85 -11.93 -11.86 -1.63
CA PRO A 85 -10.68 -12.13 -0.93
C PRO A 85 -9.77 -10.91 -1.05
N THR A 86 -9.32 -10.41 0.09
CA THR A 86 -8.43 -9.23 0.21
C THR A 86 -6.97 -9.57 -0.08
N THR A 87 -6.64 -10.86 -0.20
CA THR A 87 -5.32 -11.40 -0.51
C THR A 87 -5.37 -12.37 -1.69
N LEU A 88 -4.29 -12.41 -2.47
CA LEU A 88 -4.08 -13.40 -3.53
C LEU A 88 -3.43 -14.69 -3.02
N LEU A 89 -2.99 -14.70 -1.75
CA LEU A 89 -2.35 -15.86 -1.14
C LEU A 89 -3.40 -16.79 -0.52
N LYS A 90 -3.08 -18.08 -0.51
CA LYS A 90 -3.83 -19.05 0.27
C LYS A 90 -3.72 -18.69 1.76
N GLU A 91 -4.84 -18.67 2.45
CA GLU A 91 -4.87 -18.42 3.89
C GLU A 91 -4.24 -19.59 4.65
N GLU A 92 -3.32 -19.27 5.55
CA GLU A 92 -2.64 -20.23 6.43
C GLU A 92 -3.11 -19.97 7.88
N THR A 93 -3.90 -20.87 8.43
CA THR A 93 -4.54 -20.70 9.74
C THR A 93 -3.80 -21.39 10.88
N GLU A 94 -2.72 -22.13 10.60
CA GLU A 94 -1.95 -22.87 11.60
C GLU A 94 -1.34 -21.92 12.66
N CYS A 95 -0.91 -20.73 12.24
CA CYS A 95 -0.37 -19.71 13.13
C CYS A 95 -1.39 -19.20 14.15
N LEU A 96 -2.69 -19.20 13.81
CA LEU A 96 -3.77 -18.80 14.71
C LEU A 96 -3.91 -19.78 15.87
N THR A 97 -3.90 -21.09 15.56
CA THR A 97 -3.92 -22.15 16.58
C THR A 97 -2.73 -22.06 17.54
N TRP A 98 -1.56 -21.64 17.05
CA TRP A 98 -0.39 -21.40 17.90
C TRP A 98 -0.56 -20.15 18.77
N LEU A 99 -1.13 -19.08 18.20
CA LEU A 99 -1.37 -17.79 18.87
C LEU A 99 -2.38 -17.93 20.03
N ASP A 100 -3.43 -18.72 19.85
CA ASP A 100 -4.48 -19.00 20.85
C ASP A 100 -3.92 -19.63 22.14
N LYS A 101 -2.77 -20.28 22.07
CA LYS A 101 -2.09 -20.92 23.22
C LYS A 101 -1.21 -19.96 24.00
N GLN A 102 -1.05 -18.72 23.55
CA GLN A 102 -0.15 -17.74 24.15
C GLN A 102 -0.90 -16.82 25.10
N GLN A 103 -0.18 -16.21 26.04
CA GLN A 103 -0.78 -15.19 26.89
C GLN A 103 -1.10 -13.93 26.06
N PRO A 104 -2.20 -13.21 26.37
CA PRO A 104 -2.52 -11.97 25.68
C PRO A 104 -1.35 -10.98 25.74
N LYS A 105 -1.02 -10.37 24.59
CA LYS A 105 0.07 -9.39 24.44
C LYS A 105 1.46 -9.91 24.83
N SER A 106 1.67 -11.24 24.87
CA SER A 106 2.96 -11.82 25.23
C SER A 106 3.90 -12.07 24.05
N LYS A 107 3.49 -11.71 22.83
CA LYS A 107 4.25 -11.94 21.60
C LYS A 107 4.55 -10.61 20.91
N PHE A 108 5.76 -10.51 20.38
CA PHE A 108 6.18 -9.44 19.50
C PHE A 108 6.10 -9.97 18.06
N TRP A 109 5.32 -9.29 17.24
CA TRP A 109 5.27 -9.47 15.79
C TRP A 109 5.79 -8.18 15.15
#